data_AF-F4PB49-F1
#
_entry.id   AF-F4PB49-F1
#
_cell.length_a   1.000
_cell.length_b   1.000
_cell.length_c   1.000
_cell.angle_alpha   90.00
_cell.angle_beta   90.00
_cell.angle_gamma   90.00
#
_symmetry.space_group_name_H-M   'P 1'
#
loop_
_entity.id
_entity.type
_entity.pdbx_description
1 polymer ?
#
loop_
_entity_poly.entity_id
_entity_poly.type
_entity_poly.pdbx_seq_one_letter_code
_entity_poly.pdbx_strand_id
1 'polypeptide(L)'
;MRRQLKPNHLLREIMAGVQHLHSMKIVHRDLKPQNILISKSNSKKSLKPRILISDFGLGKRLADDQSSFHNTAGFGGGTVGWRAPECLLELANSDSLIRITRSMDIFSVGCIFFYILTQGGHPFGDKFVRESNVLRGNYRLDALDALKHESLLAKDMIKRMIAKDPSKRPDAVSLMFHPYFWTSTQKLAFMQELSDRIEIESRDPPSALIKHLERGTTKITGGDWCRRFTRNVMDDLRLRRRYDGSSVQDLLRAVRNTKHHYQELSIESRNSLGVLPEEFVVNLESKFPGLLLHCFNLVTDSKALRNDPTLMSYLTPIG
;
A
#
# COMPACT_ATOMS: atom_id res chain seq x y z
N MET A 1 19.98 19.23 -1.16
CA MET A 1 19.53 18.16 -0.23
C MET A 1 18.11 17.63 -0.54
N ARG A 2 17.12 18.48 -0.87
CA ARG A 2 15.73 18.09 -1.20
C ARG A 2 15.53 17.20 -2.45
N ARG A 3 16.54 17.04 -3.31
CA ARG A 3 16.42 16.37 -4.63
C ARG A 3 16.77 14.86 -4.67
N GLN A 4 17.19 14.24 -3.55
CA GLN A 4 17.75 12.87 -3.58
C GLN A 4 16.95 11.81 -2.80
N LEU A 5 15.88 12.16 -2.08
CA LEU A 5 15.06 11.20 -1.35
C LEU A 5 13.78 10.92 -2.11
N LYS A 6 13.64 9.72 -2.67
CA LYS A 6 12.35 9.23 -3.16
C LYS A 6 11.40 9.09 -1.95
N PRO A 7 10.18 9.65 -1.98
CA PRO A 7 9.22 9.55 -0.88
C PRO A 7 9.01 8.11 -0.38
N ASN A 8 8.98 7.12 -1.29
CA ASN A 8 8.79 5.71 -0.92
C ASN A 8 9.87 5.18 0.04
N HIS A 9 11.12 5.64 -0.09
CA HIS A 9 12.18 5.27 0.85
C HIS A 9 11.93 5.87 2.24
N LEU A 10 11.55 7.14 2.31
CA LEU A 10 11.23 7.82 3.56
C LEU A 10 10.07 7.12 4.28
N LEU A 11 8.98 6.82 3.56
CA LEU A 11 7.82 6.10 4.10
C LEU A 11 8.23 4.72 4.64
N ARG A 12 9.05 3.97 3.89
CA ARG A 12 9.51 2.63 4.28
C ARG A 12 10.39 2.67 5.54
N GLU A 13 11.31 3.63 5.65
CA GLU A 13 12.16 3.79 6.83
C GLU A 13 11.37 4.18 8.09
N ILE A 14 10.38 5.07 7.94
CA ILE A 14 9.46 5.41 9.05
C ILE A 14 8.72 4.15 9.52
N MET A 15 8.16 3.38 8.58
CA MET A 15 7.42 2.16 8.93
C MET A 15 8.34 1.12 9.58
N ALA A 16 9.57 0.94 9.07
CA ALA A 16 10.54 0.02 9.68
C ALA A 16 10.90 0.43 11.11
N GLY A 17 11.05 1.73 11.37
CA GLY A 17 11.25 2.24 12.73
C GLY A 17 10.07 1.93 13.66
N VAL A 18 8.84 2.17 13.19
CA VAL A 18 7.62 1.86 13.97
C VAL A 18 7.45 0.37 14.19
N GLN A 19 7.72 -0.46 13.18
CA GLN A 19 7.73 -1.91 13.28
C GLN A 19 8.69 -2.39 14.37
N HIS A 20 9.89 -1.80 14.43
CA HIS A 20 10.88 -2.12 15.47
C HIS A 20 10.41 -1.73 16.87
N LEU A 21 9.79 -0.55 17.04
CA LEU A 21 9.17 -0.18 18.32
C LEU A 21 8.08 -1.18 18.72
N HIS A 22 7.21 -1.54 17.77
CA HIS A 22 6.10 -2.45 18.03
C HIS A 22 6.54 -3.86 18.38
N SER A 23 7.64 -4.35 17.79
CA SER A 23 8.24 -5.65 18.14
C SER A 23 8.85 -5.65 19.54
N MET A 24 9.40 -4.52 19.99
CA MET A 24 9.83 -4.31 21.39
C MET A 24 8.67 -3.99 22.34
N LYS A 25 7.42 -4.14 21.88
CA LYS A 25 6.21 -3.84 22.65
C LYS A 25 6.14 -2.37 23.08
N ILE A 26 6.71 -1.44 22.32
CA ILE A 26 6.65 0.00 22.59
C ILE A 26 5.62 0.65 21.66
N VAL A 27 4.69 1.43 22.23
CA VAL A 27 3.78 2.32 21.49
C VAL A 27 4.24 3.76 21.70
N HIS A 28 4.47 4.49 20.61
CA HIS A 28 5.08 5.83 20.66
C HIS A 28 4.13 6.92 21.14
N ARG A 29 2.87 6.89 20.70
CA ARG A 29 1.75 7.78 21.11
C ARG A 29 1.85 9.26 20.69
N ASP A 30 3.02 9.75 20.29
CA ASP A 30 3.19 11.11 19.75
C ASP A 30 3.91 11.15 18.39
N LEU A 31 3.54 10.25 17.47
CA LEU A 31 4.09 10.30 16.11
C LEU A 31 3.50 11.48 15.33
N LYS A 32 4.39 12.36 14.88
CA LYS A 32 4.10 13.56 14.07
C LYS A 32 5.33 13.93 13.25
N PRO A 33 5.21 14.76 12.19
CA PRO A 33 6.36 15.12 11.36
C PRO A 33 7.54 15.71 12.15
N GLN A 34 7.29 16.46 13.22
CA GLN A 34 8.34 17.06 14.07
C GLN A 34 9.19 16.00 14.79
N ASN A 35 8.65 14.81 15.04
CA ASN A 35 9.33 13.73 15.75
C ASN A 35 10.01 12.73 14.81
N ILE A 36 9.92 12.96 13.49
CA ILE A 36 10.63 12.21 12.44
C ILE A 36 11.85 13.02 11.99
N LEU A 37 13.03 12.64 12.47
CA LEU A 37 14.28 13.34 12.18
C LEU A 37 14.96 12.77 10.93
N ILE A 38 15.59 13.65 10.16
CA ILE A 38 16.38 13.29 8.98
C ILE A 38 17.85 13.61 9.27
N SER A 39 18.64 12.57 9.52
CA SER A 39 20.08 12.71 9.76
C SER A 39 20.86 12.67 8.44
N LYS A 40 21.78 13.64 8.26
CA LYS A 40 22.75 13.60 7.15
C LYS A 40 23.66 12.40 7.35
N SER A 41 23.85 11.60 6.30
CA SER A 41 24.87 10.55 6.37
C SER A 41 26.25 11.18 6.42
N ASN A 42 26.95 11.02 7.54
CA ASN A 42 28.35 11.39 7.69
C ASN A 42 29.31 10.28 7.20
N SER A 43 28.77 9.19 6.64
CA SER A 43 29.56 8.04 6.18
C SER A 43 29.81 8.12 4.68
N LYS A 44 31.09 7.99 4.28
CA LYS A 44 31.49 7.79 2.88
C LYS A 44 30.87 6.55 2.23
N LYS A 45 30.29 5.61 3.01
CA LYS A 45 29.70 4.34 2.54
C LYS A 45 28.21 4.42 2.18
N SER A 46 27.47 5.45 2.58
CA SER A 46 26.06 5.61 2.21
C SER A 46 25.72 7.07 1.99
N LEU A 47 25.27 7.40 0.78
CA LEU A 47 24.82 8.76 0.42
C LEU A 47 23.37 9.04 0.86
N LYS A 48 22.64 8.03 1.36
CA LYS A 48 21.24 8.18 1.75
C LYS A 48 21.13 8.70 3.20
N PRO A 49 20.30 9.72 3.47
CA PRO A 49 20.08 10.19 4.83
C PRO A 49 19.32 9.14 5.65
N ARG A 50 19.58 9.09 6.95
CA ARG A 50 18.93 8.16 7.89
C ARG A 50 17.69 8.80 8.49
N ILE A 51 16.60 8.04 8.59
CA ILE A 51 15.37 8.47 9.24
C ILE A 51 15.36 7.95 10.67
N LEU A 52 15.04 8.81 11.63
CA LEU A 52 15.04 8.49 13.05
C LEU A 52 13.70 8.89 13.67
N ILE A 53 13.14 8.02 14.51
CA ILE A 53 12.01 8.34 15.38
C ILE A 53 12.57 8.85 16.70
N SER A 54 12.01 9.95 17.20
CA SER A 54 12.47 10.65 18.40
C SER A 54 11.31 11.07 19.29
N ASP A 55 11.63 11.57 20.48
CA ASP A 55 10.67 12.05 21.49
C ASP A 55 9.74 10.96 22.04
N PHE A 56 10.34 10.08 22.84
CA PHE A 56 9.66 9.00 23.55
C PHE A 56 9.00 9.44 24.87
N GLY A 57 8.85 10.75 25.12
CA GLY A 57 8.32 11.27 26.39
C GLY A 57 6.92 10.77 26.74
N LEU A 58 6.14 10.40 25.72
CA LEU A 58 4.80 9.80 25.87
C LEU A 58 4.75 8.30 25.54
N GLY A 59 5.89 7.73 25.15
CA GLY A 59 6.00 6.32 24.77
C GLY A 59 5.71 5.39 25.95
N LYS A 60 5.04 4.28 25.69
CA LYS A 60 4.69 3.29 26.72
C LYS A 60 5.04 1.88 26.24
N ARG A 61 5.70 1.12 27.11
CA ARG A 61 5.97 -0.31 26.89
C ARG A 61 4.76 -1.13 27.35
N LEU A 62 4.32 -2.06 26.50
CA LEU A 62 3.31 -3.06 26.80
C LEU A 62 3.99 -4.20 27.56
N ALA A 63 3.40 -4.68 28.67
CA ALA A 63 3.84 -5.87 29.39
C ALA A 63 3.73 -7.13 28.53
N ASP A 64 4.44 -8.18 28.93
CA ASP A 64 4.79 -9.24 28.02
C ASP A 64 3.62 -10.11 27.56
N ASP A 65 2.57 -10.19 28.36
CA ASP A 65 1.33 -10.93 28.15
C ASP A 65 0.20 -10.09 27.50
N GLN A 66 0.43 -8.80 27.23
CA GLN A 66 -0.62 -7.88 26.80
C GLN A 66 -0.39 -7.28 25.42
N SER A 67 -1.44 -7.29 24.59
CA SER A 67 -1.51 -6.55 23.31
C SER A 67 -2.07 -5.13 23.48
N SER A 68 -2.54 -4.78 24.69
CA SER A 68 -3.09 -3.46 25.03
C SER A 68 -2.98 -3.16 26.52
N PHE A 69 -2.90 -1.88 26.91
CA PHE A 69 -2.96 -1.45 28.32
C PHE A 69 -4.19 -0.59 28.59
N HIS A 70 -4.75 -0.72 29.79
CA HIS A 70 -5.58 0.33 30.36
C HIS A 70 -4.70 1.53 30.71
N ASN A 71 -5.16 2.74 30.37
CA ASN A 71 -4.42 3.96 30.63
C ASN A 71 -4.41 4.23 32.15
N THR A 72 -3.30 3.93 32.82
CA THR A 72 -3.04 4.39 34.19
C THR A 72 -2.49 5.81 34.13
N ALA A 73 -3.34 6.77 34.52
CA ALA A 73 -3.06 8.19 34.79
C ALA A 73 -2.07 8.87 33.82
N GLY A 74 -2.60 9.43 32.74
CA GLY A 74 -1.89 10.28 31.79
C GLY A 74 -2.81 10.76 30.68
N PHE A 75 -3.58 11.82 30.97
CA PHE A 75 -4.58 12.47 30.11
C PHE A 75 -4.14 12.57 28.64
N GLY A 76 -4.92 11.99 27.71
CA GLY A 76 -4.97 12.32 26.27
C GLY A 76 -3.69 12.81 25.60
N GLY A 77 -2.56 12.16 25.91
CA GLY A 77 -1.24 12.56 25.44
C GLY A 77 -1.13 12.49 23.91
N GLY A 78 -0.24 13.30 23.36
CA GLY A 78 0.04 13.38 21.93
C GLY A 78 -0.30 14.76 21.38
N THR A 79 0.12 15.05 20.16
CA THR A 79 -0.04 16.38 19.55
C THR A 79 -1.37 16.52 18.83
N VAL A 80 -2.08 17.61 19.11
CA VAL A 80 -3.35 17.99 18.47
C VAL A 80 -3.26 17.84 16.95
N GLY A 81 -4.27 17.18 16.39
CA GLY A 81 -4.36 16.95 14.94
C GLY A 81 -3.54 15.78 14.38
N TRP A 82 -2.77 15.03 15.18
CA TRP A 82 -2.09 13.78 14.76
C TRP A 82 -2.56 12.54 15.51
N ARG A 83 -3.44 12.73 16.50
CA ARG A 83 -3.99 11.65 17.34
C ARG A 83 -5.05 10.85 16.59
N ALA A 84 -5.12 9.55 16.90
CA ALA A 84 -6.17 8.67 16.43
C ALA A 84 -7.54 9.02 17.07
N PRO A 85 -8.68 8.67 16.43
CA PRO A 85 -10.02 8.97 16.94
C PRO A 85 -10.27 8.49 18.36
N GLU A 86 -9.82 7.28 18.70
CA GLU A 86 -9.97 6.70 20.03
C GLU A 86 -9.24 7.50 21.11
N CYS A 87 -8.13 8.17 20.77
CA CYS A 87 -7.41 9.07 21.68
C CYS A 87 -8.18 10.36 21.97
N LEU A 88 -8.98 10.84 21.00
CA LEU A 88 -9.76 12.07 21.14
C LEU A 88 -11.07 11.83 21.92
N LEU A 89 -11.66 10.64 21.81
CA LEU A 89 -12.90 10.29 22.50
C LEU A 89 -12.73 10.18 24.03
N GLU A 90 -11.55 9.82 24.52
CA GLU A 90 -11.23 9.81 25.98
C GLU A 90 -11.19 11.21 26.57
N LEU A 91 -10.66 12.18 25.83
CA LEU A 91 -10.67 13.58 26.25
C LEU A 91 -12.10 14.12 26.43
N ALA A 92 -13.06 13.55 25.69
CA ALA A 92 -14.46 13.94 25.75
C ALA A 92 -15.27 13.17 26.81
N ASN A 93 -14.88 11.93 27.15
CA ASN A 93 -15.63 11.04 28.05
C ASN A 93 -14.70 10.42 29.11
N SER A 94 -14.70 11.00 30.31
CA SER A 94 -13.86 10.61 31.45
C SER A 94 -14.08 9.19 31.99
N ASP A 95 -15.19 8.53 31.64
CA ASP A 95 -15.52 7.16 32.11
C ASP A 95 -15.03 6.04 31.16
N SER A 96 -14.46 6.38 30.00
CA SER A 96 -14.01 5.41 29.01
C SER A 96 -12.49 5.18 29.09
N LEU A 97 -12.08 4.07 29.72
CA LEU A 97 -10.67 3.65 29.71
C LEU A 97 -10.22 3.30 28.28
N ILE A 98 -9.30 4.09 27.71
CA ILE A 98 -8.64 3.74 26.45
C ILE A 98 -7.83 2.45 26.61
N ARG A 99 -7.99 1.56 25.64
CA ARG A 99 -7.00 0.51 25.35
C ARG A 99 -5.88 1.10 24.51
N ILE A 100 -4.71 1.33 25.10
CA ILE A 100 -3.50 1.73 24.36
C ILE A 100 -3.13 0.59 23.45
N THR A 101 -3.09 0.83 22.15
CA THR A 101 -2.71 -0.19 21.16
C THR A 101 -1.74 0.39 20.13
N ARG A 102 -0.98 -0.50 19.51
CA ARG A 102 -0.09 -0.21 18.38
C ARG A 102 -0.81 0.48 17.22
N SER A 103 -2.12 0.24 17.06
CA SER A 103 -2.94 0.81 15.99
C SER A 103 -3.06 2.35 16.03
N MET A 104 -2.80 2.97 17.19
CA MET A 104 -2.75 4.43 17.34
C MET A 104 -1.59 5.02 16.54
N ASP A 105 -0.40 4.41 16.68
CA ASP A 105 0.78 4.82 15.92
C ASP A 105 0.55 4.64 14.41
N ILE A 106 -0.13 3.56 14.00
CA ILE A 106 -0.45 3.31 12.59
C ILE A 106 -1.30 4.43 12.00
N PHE A 107 -2.31 4.92 12.73
CA PHE A 107 -3.12 6.06 12.31
C PHE A 107 -2.28 7.33 12.13
N SER A 108 -1.45 7.66 13.12
CA SER A 108 -0.58 8.83 13.07
C SER A 108 0.41 8.76 11.91
N VAL A 109 1.01 7.58 11.66
CA VAL A 109 1.89 7.35 10.51
C VAL A 109 1.13 7.48 9.19
N GLY A 110 -0.12 7.03 9.10
CA GLY A 110 -0.96 7.21 7.91
C GLY A 110 -1.15 8.69 7.56
N CYS A 111 -1.34 9.54 8.57
CA CYS A 111 -1.39 10.99 8.41
C CYS A 111 -0.04 11.56 7.97
N ILE A 112 1.08 11.08 8.52
CA ILE A 112 2.45 11.49 8.14
C ILE A 112 2.76 11.09 6.69
N PHE A 113 2.35 9.89 6.26
CA PHE A 113 2.53 9.42 4.89
C PHE A 113 1.84 10.34 3.90
N PHE A 114 0.58 10.70 4.18
CA PHE A 114 -0.14 11.68 3.38
C PHE A 114 0.57 13.04 3.37
N TYR A 115 1.02 13.53 4.52
CA TYR A 115 1.74 14.79 4.65
C TYR A 115 3.00 14.83 3.78
N ILE A 116 3.78 13.75 3.77
CA ILE A 116 4.99 13.62 2.95
C ILE A 116 4.63 13.61 1.46
N LEU A 117 3.68 12.76 1.05
CA LEU A 117 3.32 12.58 -0.35
C LEU A 117 2.65 13.82 -0.97
N THR A 118 1.97 14.62 -0.14
CA THR A 118 1.30 15.86 -0.55
C THR A 118 2.12 17.12 -0.24
N GLN A 119 3.35 16.97 0.25
CA GLN A 119 4.27 18.06 0.57
C GLN A 119 3.70 19.09 1.57
N GLY A 120 2.91 18.64 2.55
CA GLY A 120 2.40 19.50 3.62
C GLY A 120 0.92 19.32 3.95
N GLY A 121 0.16 18.58 3.12
CA GLY A 121 -1.26 18.37 3.33
C GLY A 121 -1.58 17.47 4.54
N HIS A 122 -2.86 17.38 4.89
CA HIS A 122 -3.34 16.47 5.94
C HIS A 122 -4.65 15.79 5.49
N PRO A 123 -4.86 14.46 5.70
CA PRO A 123 -6.06 13.78 5.21
C PRO A 123 -7.35 14.39 5.75
N PHE A 124 -7.30 14.90 6.97
CA PHE A 124 -8.45 15.48 7.69
C PHE A 124 -8.54 17.02 7.57
N GLY A 125 -7.82 17.62 6.62
CA GLY A 125 -7.89 19.04 6.31
C GLY A 125 -7.16 19.97 7.29
N ASP A 126 -7.58 21.23 7.28
CA ASP A 126 -6.92 22.32 8.00
C ASP A 126 -6.98 22.15 9.51
N LYS A 127 -5.95 22.69 10.19
CA LYS A 127 -5.72 22.52 11.63
C LYS A 127 -6.95 22.80 12.50
N PHE A 128 -7.80 23.75 12.12
CA PHE A 128 -8.97 24.18 12.91
C PHE A 128 -10.14 23.19 12.89
N VAL A 129 -10.34 22.46 11.78
CA VAL A 129 -11.46 21.50 11.62
C VAL A 129 -11.01 20.03 11.75
N ARG A 130 -9.70 19.82 11.83
CA ARG A 130 -9.05 18.52 11.71
C ARG A 130 -9.55 17.49 12.71
N GLU A 131 -9.60 17.83 14.00
CA GLU A 131 -9.98 16.85 15.04
C GLU A 131 -11.46 16.47 14.94
N SER A 132 -12.34 17.42 14.62
CA SER A 132 -13.75 17.12 14.30
C SER A 132 -13.84 16.16 13.11
N ASN A 133 -13.04 16.37 12.07
CA ASN A 133 -12.98 15.48 10.92
C ASN A 133 -12.44 14.08 11.29
N VAL A 134 -11.42 13.99 12.13
CA VAL A 134 -10.89 12.71 12.65
C VAL A 134 -11.99 11.95 13.40
N LEU A 135 -12.70 12.60 14.33
CA LEU A 135 -13.80 12.01 15.09
C LEU A 135 -14.95 11.55 14.20
N ARG A 136 -15.28 12.31 13.15
CA ARG A 136 -16.33 11.96 12.17
C ARG A 136 -15.88 10.90 11.16
N GLY A 137 -14.57 10.71 10.98
CA GLY A 137 -14.02 9.87 9.91
C GLY A 137 -14.03 10.55 8.54
N ASN A 138 -14.11 11.89 8.51
CA ASN A 138 -14.20 12.68 7.29
C ASN A 138 -12.81 13.05 6.77
N TYR A 139 -12.24 12.23 5.89
CA TYR A 139 -10.95 12.49 5.24
C TYR A 139 -11.12 12.73 3.73
N ARG A 140 -10.15 13.40 3.13
CA ARG A 140 -10.01 13.56 1.67
C ARG A 140 -8.61 13.13 1.25
N LEU A 141 -8.52 12.28 0.23
CA LEU A 141 -7.24 11.78 -0.29
C LEU A 141 -6.93 12.26 -1.72
N ASP A 142 -7.73 13.16 -2.28
CA ASP A 142 -7.69 13.57 -3.69
C ASP A 142 -6.35 14.23 -4.07
N ALA A 143 -5.66 14.86 -3.12
CA ALA A 143 -4.32 15.40 -3.34
C ALA A 143 -3.28 14.34 -3.76
N LEU A 144 -3.52 13.05 -3.49
CA LEU A 144 -2.66 11.95 -3.95
C LEU A 144 -2.77 11.67 -5.45
N ASP A 145 -3.76 12.22 -6.16
CA ASP A 145 -3.87 12.08 -7.61
C ASP A 145 -2.69 12.68 -8.38
N ALA A 146 -1.97 13.61 -7.75
CA ALA A 146 -0.71 14.14 -8.26
C ALA A 146 0.39 13.06 -8.43
N LEU A 147 0.27 11.90 -7.77
CA LEU A 147 1.21 10.77 -7.87
C LEU A 147 1.00 9.91 -9.13
N LYS A 148 0.02 10.24 -9.99
CA LYS A 148 -0.27 9.51 -11.24
C LYS A 148 -0.48 8.01 -11.00
N HIS A 149 0.37 7.16 -11.56
CA HIS A 149 0.24 5.69 -11.50
C HIS A 149 0.41 5.14 -10.07
N GLU A 150 1.05 5.86 -9.15
CA GLU A 150 1.17 5.45 -7.74
C GLU A 150 -0.04 5.89 -6.88
N SER A 151 -0.95 6.73 -7.41
CA SER A 151 -2.06 7.33 -6.64
C SER A 151 -2.96 6.28 -5.99
N LEU A 152 -3.40 5.27 -6.74
CA LEU A 152 -4.36 4.27 -6.22
C LEU A 152 -3.76 3.42 -5.09
N LEU A 153 -2.49 3.02 -5.21
CA LEU A 153 -1.80 2.27 -4.17
C LEU A 153 -1.55 3.12 -2.92
N ALA A 154 -1.17 4.39 -3.10
CA ALA A 154 -0.99 5.33 -1.98
C ALA A 154 -2.32 5.55 -1.24
N LYS A 155 -3.40 5.79 -1.99
CA LYS A 155 -4.76 5.99 -1.46
C LYS A 155 -5.23 4.77 -0.68
N ASP A 156 -5.08 3.56 -1.23
CA ASP A 156 -5.48 2.32 -0.55
C ASP A 156 -4.72 2.12 0.76
N MET A 157 -3.39 2.25 0.73
CA MET A 157 -2.54 2.10 1.91
C MET A 157 -2.92 3.11 3.00
N ILE A 158 -2.96 4.41 2.68
CA ILE A 158 -3.25 5.47 3.65
C ILE A 158 -4.67 5.30 4.20
N LYS A 159 -5.65 4.99 3.35
CA LYS A 159 -7.04 4.73 3.76
C LYS A 159 -7.14 3.63 4.81
N ARG A 160 -6.40 2.52 4.65
CA ARG A 160 -6.36 1.43 5.64
C ARG A 160 -5.72 1.88 6.95
N MET A 161 -4.64 2.66 6.88
CA MET A 161 -3.93 3.16 8.06
C MET A 161 -4.77 4.14 8.89
N ILE A 162 -5.53 5.03 8.23
CA ILE A 162 -6.34 6.07 8.90
C ILE A 162 -7.78 5.62 9.20
N ALA A 163 -8.06 4.32 9.15
CA ALA A 163 -9.40 3.79 9.42
C ALA A 163 -9.89 4.23 10.81
N LYS A 164 -11.16 4.67 10.90
CA LYS A 164 -11.75 5.14 12.16
C LYS A 164 -11.74 4.04 13.23
N ASP A 165 -12.13 2.84 12.85
CA ASP A 165 -12.06 1.64 13.68
C ASP A 165 -10.61 1.14 13.77
N PRO A 166 -9.99 1.13 14.98
CA PRO A 166 -8.60 0.67 15.15
C PRO A 166 -8.39 -0.78 14.75
N SER A 167 -9.41 -1.65 14.84
CA SER A 167 -9.31 -3.07 14.46
C SER A 167 -9.19 -3.29 12.95
N LYS A 168 -9.52 -2.27 12.16
CA LYS A 168 -9.40 -2.30 10.69
C LYS A 168 -8.03 -1.81 10.19
N ARG A 169 -7.19 -1.27 11.09
CA ARG A 169 -5.85 -0.80 10.73
C ARG A 169 -4.90 -2.00 10.67
N PRO A 170 -4.16 -2.20 9.58
CA PRO A 170 -3.14 -3.23 9.50
C PRO A 170 -2.00 -2.94 10.47
N ASP A 171 -1.32 -3.98 10.95
CA ASP A 171 -0.10 -3.80 11.74
C ASP A 171 1.10 -3.33 10.88
N ALA A 172 2.15 -2.87 11.55
CA ALA A 172 3.35 -2.34 10.89
C ALA A 172 4.04 -3.38 10.01
N VAL A 173 3.98 -4.67 10.37
CA VAL A 173 4.57 -5.76 9.59
C VAL A 173 3.82 -5.91 8.28
N SER A 174 2.50 -6.05 8.33
CA SER A 174 1.62 -6.22 7.18
C SER A 174 1.71 -5.05 6.21
N LEU A 175 1.85 -3.82 6.73
CA LEU A 175 2.03 -2.62 5.91
C LEU A 175 3.32 -2.63 5.07
N MET A 176 4.40 -3.25 5.56
CA MET A 176 5.65 -3.38 4.80
C MET A 176 5.50 -4.29 3.56
N PHE A 177 4.46 -5.13 3.53
CA PHE A 177 4.11 -6.01 2.41
C PHE A 177 3.06 -5.42 1.47
N HIS A 178 2.55 -4.22 1.75
CA HIS A 178 1.61 -3.55 0.85
C HIS A 178 2.26 -3.27 -0.53
N PRO A 179 1.55 -3.45 -1.67
CA PRO A 179 2.13 -3.31 -3.01
C PRO A 179 2.71 -1.93 -3.34
N TYR A 180 2.35 -0.91 -2.56
CA TYR A 180 2.98 0.42 -2.63
C TYR A 180 4.51 0.36 -2.42
N PHE A 181 5.00 -0.57 -1.59
CA PHE A 181 6.43 -0.73 -1.31
C PHE A 181 7.14 -1.74 -2.21
N TRP A 182 6.42 -2.38 -3.14
CA TRP A 182 7.01 -3.36 -4.04
C TRP A 182 7.82 -2.72 -5.16
N THR A 183 8.92 -3.36 -5.53
CA THR A 183 9.68 -3.02 -6.74
C THR A 183 8.91 -3.43 -8.00
N SER A 184 9.27 -2.88 -9.17
CA SER A 184 8.69 -3.33 -10.44
C SER A 184 8.88 -4.83 -10.67
N THR A 185 10.03 -5.38 -10.27
CA THR A 185 10.27 -6.83 -10.28
C THR A 185 9.24 -7.61 -9.47
N GLN A 186 8.99 -7.19 -8.22
CA GLN A 186 8.02 -7.85 -7.33
C GLN A 186 6.59 -7.73 -7.88
N LYS A 187 6.19 -6.54 -8.34
CA LYS A 187 4.86 -6.32 -8.95
C LYS A 187 4.63 -7.24 -10.15
N LEU A 188 5.63 -7.33 -11.04
CA LEU A 188 5.53 -8.16 -12.23
C LEU A 188 5.52 -9.66 -11.89
N ALA A 189 6.37 -10.10 -10.96
CA ALA A 189 6.38 -11.49 -10.49
C ALA A 189 5.03 -11.88 -9.87
N PHE A 190 4.48 -11.05 -8.98
CA PHE A 190 3.17 -11.26 -8.37
C PHE A 190 2.05 -11.46 -9.42
N MET A 191 1.98 -10.58 -10.43
CA MET A 191 0.96 -10.70 -11.47
C MET A 191 1.11 -11.97 -12.31
N GLN A 192 2.35 -12.44 -12.52
CA GLN A 192 2.59 -13.69 -13.23
C GLN A 192 2.18 -14.90 -12.41
N GLU A 193 2.64 -14.99 -11.17
CA GLU A 193 2.30 -16.10 -10.28
C GLU A 193 0.79 -16.18 -10.06
N LEU A 194 0.13 -15.03 -9.91
CA LEU A 194 -1.33 -14.97 -9.84
C LEU A 194 -1.97 -15.45 -11.17
N SER A 195 -1.45 -15.02 -12.32
CA SER A 195 -1.93 -15.48 -13.63
C SER A 195 -1.79 -16.99 -13.79
N ASP A 196 -0.67 -17.58 -13.35
CA ASP A 196 -0.43 -19.02 -13.40
C ASP A 196 -1.39 -19.77 -12.49
N ARG A 197 -1.56 -19.29 -11.26
CA ARG A 197 -2.51 -19.87 -10.30
C ARG A 197 -3.95 -19.77 -10.79
N ILE A 198 -4.34 -18.71 -11.48
CA ILE A 198 -5.70 -18.55 -11.99
C ILE A 198 -5.94 -19.41 -13.25
N GLU A 199 -4.91 -19.82 -13.99
CA GLU A 199 -5.07 -20.58 -15.23
C GLU A 199 -5.65 -21.99 -14.99
N ILE A 200 -5.47 -22.57 -13.79
CA ILE A 200 -6.01 -23.89 -13.42
C ILE A 200 -7.49 -23.87 -13.01
N GLU A 201 -8.09 -22.68 -12.85
CA GLU A 201 -9.49 -22.54 -12.44
C GLU A 201 -10.46 -22.83 -13.60
N SER A 202 -11.58 -23.50 -13.29
CA SER A 202 -12.64 -23.76 -14.28
C SER A 202 -13.23 -22.46 -14.83
N ARG A 203 -13.32 -22.37 -16.17
CA ARG A 203 -13.93 -21.23 -16.89
C ARG A 203 -15.37 -21.49 -17.29
N ASP A 204 -15.71 -22.74 -17.57
CA ASP A 204 -17.04 -23.13 -17.98
C ASP A 204 -17.49 -24.41 -17.23
N PRO A 205 -18.32 -24.26 -16.18
CA PRO A 205 -18.78 -23.00 -15.60
C PRO A 205 -17.65 -22.26 -14.85
N PRO A 206 -17.73 -20.92 -14.71
CA PRO A 206 -16.69 -20.14 -14.05
C PRO A 206 -16.67 -20.40 -12.55
N SER A 207 -15.48 -20.68 -12.01
CA SER A 207 -15.28 -20.89 -10.57
C SER A 207 -15.60 -19.63 -9.75
N ALA A 208 -15.78 -19.79 -8.43
CA ALA A 208 -15.99 -18.65 -7.53
C ALA A 208 -14.83 -17.64 -7.58
N LEU A 209 -13.61 -18.12 -7.82
CA LEU A 209 -12.43 -17.27 -7.92
C LEU A 209 -12.43 -16.46 -9.22
N ILE A 210 -12.75 -17.09 -10.35
CA ILE A 210 -12.91 -16.39 -11.64
C ILE A 210 -14.03 -15.35 -11.55
N LYS A 211 -15.17 -15.72 -10.96
CA LYS A 211 -16.27 -14.78 -10.72
C LYS A 211 -15.85 -13.58 -9.86
N HIS A 212 -14.91 -13.75 -8.92
CA HIS A 212 -14.40 -12.65 -8.10
C HIS A 212 -13.40 -11.79 -8.90
N LEU A 213 -12.47 -12.41 -9.62
CA LEU A 213 -11.52 -11.72 -10.50
C LEU A 213 -12.24 -10.84 -11.52
N GLU A 214 -13.36 -11.31 -12.09
CA GLU A 214 -14.09 -10.60 -13.13
C GLU A 214 -15.14 -9.61 -12.57
N ARG A 215 -15.12 -9.28 -11.26
CA ARG A 215 -16.00 -8.24 -10.70
C ARG A 215 -15.49 -6.85 -11.07
N GLY A 216 -16.37 -6.01 -11.64
CA GLY A 216 -16.08 -4.60 -11.88
C GLY A 216 -15.00 -4.35 -12.94
N THR A 217 -14.82 -5.29 -13.86
CA THR A 217 -13.73 -5.30 -14.87
C THR A 217 -13.69 -4.06 -15.73
N THR A 218 -14.83 -3.45 -16.03
CA THR A 218 -14.92 -2.21 -16.83
C THR A 218 -14.07 -1.07 -16.27
N LYS A 219 -13.91 -0.97 -14.94
CA LYS A 219 -13.04 0.03 -14.30
C LYS A 219 -11.55 -0.22 -14.56
N ILE A 220 -11.18 -1.46 -14.84
CA ILE A 220 -9.81 -1.91 -15.08
C ILE A 220 -9.52 -1.89 -16.58
N THR A 221 -10.34 -2.59 -17.37
CA THR A 221 -10.13 -2.80 -18.81
C THR A 221 -10.54 -1.58 -19.63
N GLY A 222 -11.51 -0.78 -19.15
CA GLY A 222 -12.19 0.24 -19.95
C GLY A 222 -13.12 -0.36 -21.00
N GLY A 223 -13.61 -1.58 -20.80
CA GLY A 223 -14.48 -2.30 -21.72
C GLY A 223 -13.72 -3.14 -22.75
N ASP A 224 -12.59 -2.63 -23.26
CA ASP A 224 -11.70 -3.36 -24.16
C ASP A 224 -10.24 -2.94 -23.94
N TRP A 225 -9.51 -3.73 -23.15
CA TRP A 225 -8.11 -3.44 -22.82
C TRP A 225 -7.18 -3.56 -24.03
N CYS A 226 -7.57 -4.30 -25.08
CA CYS A 226 -6.74 -4.46 -26.28
C CYS A 226 -6.49 -3.11 -26.98
N ARG A 227 -7.47 -2.20 -26.90
CA ARG A 227 -7.37 -0.85 -27.50
C ARG A 227 -6.34 0.05 -26.82
N ARG A 228 -5.83 -0.34 -25.64
CA ARG A 228 -4.81 0.42 -24.90
C ARG A 228 -3.38 0.08 -25.32
N PHE A 229 -3.21 -0.95 -26.15
CA PHE A 229 -1.93 -1.34 -26.75
C PHE A 229 -1.86 -0.91 -28.21
N THR A 230 -0.63 -0.74 -28.72
CA THR A 230 -0.41 -0.46 -30.14
C THR A 230 -0.75 -1.67 -30.99
N ARG A 231 -1.02 -1.45 -32.28
CA ARG A 231 -1.34 -2.53 -33.22
C ARG A 231 -0.26 -3.60 -33.26
N ASN A 232 1.02 -3.20 -33.34
CA ASN A 232 2.17 -4.12 -33.38
C ASN A 232 2.22 -5.03 -32.14
N VAL A 233 2.00 -4.46 -30.95
CA VAL A 233 1.95 -5.24 -29.69
C VAL A 233 0.81 -6.25 -29.74
N MET A 234 -0.39 -5.83 -30.16
CA MET A 234 -1.53 -6.74 -30.23
C MET A 234 -1.35 -7.84 -31.28
N ASP A 235 -0.75 -7.52 -32.42
CA ASP A 235 -0.46 -8.49 -33.48
C ASP A 235 0.56 -9.55 -32.99
N ASP A 236 1.65 -9.11 -32.32
CA ASP A 236 2.65 -10.02 -31.72
C ASP A 236 2.03 -10.94 -30.63
N LEU A 237 1.14 -10.41 -29.79
CA LEU A 237 0.46 -11.22 -28.77
C LEU A 237 -0.49 -12.24 -29.40
N ARG A 238 -1.19 -11.85 -30.48
CA ARG A 238 -2.17 -12.70 -31.18
C ARG A 238 -1.55 -13.84 -31.96
N LEU A 239 -0.25 -13.79 -32.27
CA LEU A 239 0.49 -14.92 -32.84
C LEU A 239 0.42 -16.17 -31.95
N ARG A 240 0.31 -15.99 -30.62
CA ARG A 240 0.28 -17.12 -29.67
C ARG A 240 -1.13 -17.47 -29.22
N ARG A 241 -1.99 -16.48 -28.99
CA ARG A 241 -3.34 -16.72 -28.46
C ARG A 241 -4.30 -15.58 -28.77
N ARG A 242 -5.59 -15.91 -28.89
CA ARG A 242 -6.66 -14.91 -28.85
C ARG A 242 -6.95 -14.48 -27.42
N TYR A 243 -7.35 -13.22 -27.27
CA TYR A 243 -7.64 -12.60 -25.99
C TYR A 243 -9.02 -11.93 -26.02
N ASP A 244 -9.76 -12.06 -24.93
CA ASP A 244 -10.95 -11.27 -24.65
C ASP A 244 -10.55 -9.94 -23.99
N GLY A 245 -10.76 -8.83 -24.72
CA GLY A 245 -10.48 -7.48 -24.26
C GLY A 245 -11.32 -7.01 -23.06
N SER A 246 -12.39 -7.72 -22.72
CA SER A 246 -13.23 -7.39 -21.56
C SER A 246 -12.79 -8.11 -20.27
N SER A 247 -12.01 -9.19 -20.39
CA SER A 247 -11.60 -10.05 -19.28
C SER A 247 -10.29 -9.59 -18.62
N VAL A 248 -10.30 -9.54 -17.28
CA VAL A 248 -9.09 -9.29 -16.48
C VAL A 248 -8.19 -10.52 -16.45
N GLN A 249 -8.75 -11.74 -16.49
CA GLN A 249 -7.97 -12.97 -16.61
C GLN A 249 -7.11 -12.96 -17.89
N ASP A 250 -7.70 -12.56 -19.01
CA ASP A 250 -7.00 -12.49 -20.31
C ASP A 250 -5.96 -11.37 -20.34
N LEU A 251 -6.22 -10.23 -19.67
CA LEU A 251 -5.23 -9.18 -19.48
C LEU A 251 -4.02 -9.69 -18.67
N LEU A 252 -4.24 -10.40 -17.56
CA LEU A 252 -3.15 -10.99 -16.76
C LEU A 252 -2.36 -12.02 -17.58
N ARG A 253 -3.05 -12.86 -18.36
CA ARG A 253 -2.41 -13.81 -19.27
C ARG A 253 -1.56 -13.10 -20.32
N ALA A 254 -2.02 -11.97 -20.86
CA ALA A 254 -1.26 -11.17 -21.81
C ALA A 254 0.00 -10.60 -21.16
N VAL A 255 -0.09 -10.05 -19.94
CA VAL A 255 1.08 -9.58 -19.16
C VAL A 255 2.08 -10.71 -18.95
N ARG A 256 1.60 -11.89 -18.53
CA ARG A 256 2.44 -13.07 -18.31
C ARG A 256 3.14 -13.51 -19.59
N ASN A 257 2.41 -13.69 -20.68
CA ASN A 257 2.95 -14.13 -21.98
C ASN A 257 3.94 -13.09 -22.54
N THR A 258 3.69 -11.80 -22.34
CA THR A 258 4.59 -10.72 -22.75
C THR A 258 5.95 -10.86 -22.09
N LYS A 259 6.00 -11.15 -20.78
CA LYS A 259 7.28 -11.35 -20.08
C LYS A 259 7.98 -12.64 -20.51
N HIS A 260 7.28 -13.76 -20.69
CA HIS A 260 7.92 -15.01 -21.12
C HIS A 260 8.55 -14.92 -22.50
N HIS A 261 7.90 -14.22 -23.43
CA HIS A 261 8.32 -14.15 -24.82
C HIS A 261 8.88 -12.77 -25.20
N TYR A 262 9.34 -11.98 -24.22
CA TYR A 262 9.74 -10.61 -24.45
C TYR A 262 10.83 -10.48 -25.53
N GLN A 263 11.78 -11.42 -25.58
CA GLN A 263 12.86 -11.44 -26.57
C GLN A 263 12.40 -11.81 -27.98
N GLU A 264 11.24 -12.46 -28.11
CA GLU A 264 10.64 -12.84 -29.39
C GLU A 264 9.72 -11.75 -29.97
N LEU A 265 9.49 -10.65 -29.24
CA LEU A 265 8.68 -9.53 -29.70
C LEU A 265 9.45 -8.67 -30.72
N SER A 266 8.71 -8.08 -31.65
CA SER A 266 9.26 -7.08 -32.58
C SER A 266 9.93 -5.93 -31.82
N ILE A 267 10.87 -5.24 -32.49
CA ILE A 267 11.59 -4.10 -31.90
C ILE A 267 10.59 -2.98 -31.56
N GLU A 268 9.60 -2.76 -32.43
CA GLU A 268 8.51 -1.81 -32.26
C GLU A 268 7.67 -2.12 -31.02
N SER A 269 7.33 -3.40 -30.80
CA SER A 269 6.60 -3.84 -29.62
C SER A 269 7.41 -3.64 -28.34
N ARG A 270 8.69 -4.01 -28.34
CA ARG A 270 9.58 -3.80 -27.16
C ARG A 270 9.74 -2.32 -26.84
N ASN A 271 9.93 -1.47 -27.85
CA ASN A 271 10.01 -0.02 -27.67
C ASN A 271 8.70 0.57 -27.12
N SER A 272 7.55 0.07 -27.58
CA SER A 272 6.24 0.52 -27.10
C SER A 272 5.91 0.04 -25.69
N LEU A 273 6.39 -1.14 -25.30
CA LEU A 273 6.12 -1.76 -24.01
C LEU A 273 7.10 -1.26 -22.92
N GLY A 274 8.33 -0.94 -23.30
CA GLY A 274 9.41 -0.55 -22.39
C GLY A 274 10.20 -1.75 -21.88
N VAL A 275 11.43 -1.49 -21.45
CA VAL A 275 12.36 -2.49 -20.94
C VAL A 275 11.85 -3.14 -19.65
N LEU A 276 11.97 -4.47 -19.57
CA LEU A 276 11.62 -5.24 -18.38
C LEU A 276 12.66 -5.07 -17.24
N PRO A 277 12.23 -5.10 -15.97
CA PRO A 277 10.85 -4.98 -15.49
C PRO A 277 10.38 -3.53 -15.29
N GLU A 278 11.30 -2.56 -15.10
CA GLU A 278 10.97 -1.20 -14.64
C GLU A 278 10.03 -0.43 -15.58
N GLU A 279 10.43 -0.19 -16.82
CA GLU A 279 9.66 0.64 -17.76
C GLU A 279 8.35 -0.03 -18.14
N PHE A 280 8.39 -1.36 -18.34
CA PHE A 280 7.20 -2.16 -18.63
C PHE A 280 6.12 -2.02 -17.56
N VAL A 281 6.49 -2.17 -16.28
CA VAL A 281 5.52 -2.07 -15.18
C VAL A 281 4.97 -0.65 -15.07
N VAL A 282 5.81 0.38 -15.22
CA VAL A 282 5.34 1.78 -15.20
C VAL A 282 4.35 2.05 -16.34
N ASN A 283 4.63 1.57 -17.55
CA ASN A 283 3.74 1.68 -18.69
C ASN A 283 2.43 0.92 -18.46
N LEU A 284 2.50 -0.29 -17.87
CA LEU A 284 1.33 -1.08 -17.53
C LEU A 284 0.46 -0.39 -16.48
N GLU A 285 1.04 0.11 -15.39
CA GLU A 285 0.32 0.85 -14.33
C GLU A 285 -0.25 2.17 -14.87
N SER A 286 0.41 2.82 -15.84
CA SER A 286 -0.16 4.00 -16.50
C SER A 286 -1.37 3.64 -17.37
N LYS A 287 -1.37 2.49 -18.04
CA LYS A 287 -2.49 2.04 -18.87
C LYS A 287 -3.63 1.45 -18.04
N PHE A 288 -3.30 0.78 -16.93
CA PHE A 288 -4.23 0.02 -16.08
C PHE A 288 -3.97 0.29 -14.60
N PRO A 289 -4.20 1.52 -14.10
CA PRO A 289 -3.79 1.92 -12.75
C PRO A 289 -4.43 1.09 -11.63
N GLY A 290 -5.62 0.52 -11.87
CA GLY A 290 -6.32 -0.31 -10.89
C GLY A 290 -5.98 -1.80 -10.91
N LEU A 291 -5.21 -2.28 -11.90
CA LEU A 291 -5.00 -3.72 -12.11
C LEU A 291 -4.28 -4.37 -10.92
N LEU A 292 -3.13 -3.83 -10.51
CA LEU A 292 -2.33 -4.41 -9.44
C LEU A 292 -3.10 -4.43 -8.10
N LEU A 293 -3.80 -3.34 -7.77
CA LEU A 293 -4.59 -3.26 -6.55
C LEU A 293 -5.76 -4.24 -6.56
N HIS A 294 -6.42 -4.42 -7.71
CA HIS A 294 -7.48 -5.41 -7.89
C HIS A 294 -6.97 -6.83 -7.67
N CYS A 295 -5.83 -7.17 -8.27
CA CYS A 295 -5.16 -8.45 -8.09
C CYS A 295 -4.74 -8.69 -6.63
N PHE A 296 -4.17 -7.67 -5.98
CA PHE A 296 -3.81 -7.74 -4.57
C PHE A 296 -5.03 -8.00 -3.68
N ASN A 297 -6.12 -7.26 -3.88
CA ASN A 297 -7.35 -7.44 -3.12
C ASN A 297 -7.98 -8.82 -3.35
N LEU A 298 -7.96 -9.34 -4.59
CA LEU A 298 -8.42 -10.71 -4.87
C LEU A 298 -7.64 -11.73 -4.02
N VAL A 299 -6.32 -11.58 -3.94
CA VAL A 299 -5.47 -12.45 -3.14
C VAL A 299 -5.78 -12.29 -1.66
N THR A 300 -5.89 -11.07 -1.13
CA THR A 300 -6.17 -10.84 0.30
C THR A 300 -7.56 -11.28 0.74
N ASP A 301 -8.55 -11.20 -0.14
CA ASP A 301 -9.94 -11.51 0.19
C ASP A 301 -10.26 -13.01 0.02
N SER A 302 -9.50 -13.71 -0.82
CA SER A 302 -9.64 -15.15 -1.03
C SER A 302 -8.84 -15.96 -0.01
N LYS A 303 -9.52 -16.74 0.84
CA LYS A 303 -8.85 -17.68 1.76
C LYS A 303 -7.98 -18.70 1.00
N ALA A 304 -8.41 -19.13 -0.18
CA ALA A 304 -7.66 -20.08 -1.00
C ALA A 304 -6.34 -19.49 -1.52
N LEU A 305 -6.35 -18.22 -1.95
CA LEU A 305 -5.14 -17.57 -2.48
C LEU A 305 -4.22 -17.05 -1.38
N ARG A 306 -4.75 -16.59 -0.24
CA ARG A 306 -3.91 -16.18 0.90
C ARG A 306 -3.01 -17.29 1.44
N ASN A 307 -3.47 -18.54 1.33
CA ASN A 307 -2.75 -19.71 1.80
C ASN A 307 -1.98 -20.43 0.68
N ASP A 308 -1.98 -19.86 -0.53
CA ASP A 308 -1.17 -20.40 -1.62
C ASP A 308 0.32 -20.15 -1.32
N PRO A 309 1.19 -21.19 -1.36
CA PRO A 309 2.59 -21.04 -0.98
C PRO A 309 3.36 -19.98 -1.76
N THR A 310 3.01 -19.77 -3.03
CA THR A 310 3.67 -18.77 -3.89
C THR A 310 3.20 -17.36 -3.54
N LEU A 311 1.88 -17.16 -3.48
CA LEU A 311 1.27 -15.85 -3.27
C LEU A 311 1.35 -15.36 -1.81
N MET A 312 1.41 -16.26 -0.82
CA MET A 312 1.52 -15.90 0.59
C MET A 312 2.79 -15.09 0.90
N SER A 313 3.88 -15.34 0.17
CA SER A 313 5.15 -14.62 0.32
C SER A 313 5.04 -13.11 0.09
N TYR A 314 4.00 -12.67 -0.63
CA TYR A 314 3.70 -11.26 -0.90
C TYR A 314 2.86 -10.60 0.18
N LEU A 315 2.27 -11.37 1.10
CA LEU A 315 1.35 -10.85 2.13
C LEU A 315 1.99 -10.74 3.50
N THR A 316 2.89 -11.66 3.83
CA THR A 316 3.50 -11.78 5.15
C THR A 316 4.94 -12.27 5.05
N PRO A 317 5.79 -12.03 6.08
CA PRO A 317 7.09 -12.66 6.15
C PRO A 317 6.98 -14.18 6.06
N ILE A 318 7.89 -14.81 5.31
CA ILE A 318 8.08 -16.26 5.37
C ILE A 318 8.78 -16.54 6.70
N GLY A 319 8.15 -17.34 7.56
CA GLY A 319 8.67 -17.77 8.85
C GLY A 319 9.78 -18.81 8.74
#